data_AF-A0A1V2DR95-F1
#
_entry.id   AF-A0A1V2DR95-F1
#
_cell.length_a   1.000
_cell.length_b   1.000
_cell.length_c   1.000
_cell.angle_alpha   90.00
_cell.angle_beta   90.00
_cell.angle_gamma   90.00
#
_symmetry.space_group_name_H-M   'P 1'
#
loop_
_entity.id
_entity.type
_entity.pdbx_description
1 polymer ?
#
loop_
_entity_poly.entity_id
_entity_poly.type
_entity_poly.pdbx_seq_one_letter_code
_entity_poly.pdbx_strand_id
1 'polypeptide(L)'
;MTQTECSAGACPVCLAGRLHRFRELGPQRYLRCPVCEATVMAPESRLDAAAERQVYELHNNDPEDPGYRRFLARLAEPLTARLAPGSQGLDFGCGPGPALARMLEAAGFTMRLYDPFFHPDADALAQTYDFITCTEVVEHLHQPAQVFARLDRLLKPGGWLGVMTCFQTDDDRFDHWHYRRDPTHVVFYREATFAWLARRFGWALEVPRKDVALMRKPGPGLG
;
A
#
# COMPACT_ATOMS: atom_id res chain seq x y z
N MET A 1 -25.90 19.19 -25.01
CA MET A 1 -25.46 19.60 -23.66
C MET A 1 -24.14 18.90 -23.38
N THR A 2 -23.05 19.51 -23.83
CA THR A 2 -21.69 18.95 -23.66
C THR A 2 -21.28 19.13 -22.22
N GLN A 3 -21.33 18.04 -21.44
CA GLN A 3 -20.67 17.98 -20.14
C GLN A 3 -19.18 18.19 -20.40
N THR A 4 -18.66 19.35 -20.04
CA THR A 4 -17.24 19.66 -20.09
C THR A 4 -16.55 18.69 -19.13
N GLU A 5 -15.96 17.62 -19.67
CA GLU A 5 -15.11 16.70 -18.94
C GLU A 5 -13.94 17.48 -18.34
N CYS A 6 -14.08 17.89 -17.08
CA CYS A 6 -12.99 18.48 -16.32
C CYS A 6 -12.02 17.34 -15.98
N SER A 7 -11.14 16.96 -16.92
CA SER A 7 -10.10 15.96 -16.67
C SER A 7 -9.15 16.50 -15.61
N ALA A 8 -9.08 15.85 -14.46
CA ALA A 8 -8.00 16.07 -13.52
C ALA A 8 -6.70 15.42 -14.05
N GLY A 9 -5.56 15.77 -13.45
CA GLY A 9 -4.22 15.38 -13.90
C GLY A 9 -3.99 13.86 -14.08
N ALA A 10 -2.76 13.49 -14.46
CA ALA A 10 -2.40 12.08 -14.59
C ALA A 10 -2.63 11.31 -13.27
N CYS A 11 -3.08 10.07 -13.36
CA CYS A 11 -3.29 9.22 -12.19
C CYS A 11 -1.97 8.98 -11.46
N PRO A 12 -1.85 9.32 -10.15
CA PRO A 12 -0.59 9.22 -9.41
C PRO A 12 -0.19 7.77 -9.09
N VAL A 13 -1.10 6.81 -9.30
CA VAL A 13 -0.85 5.37 -9.10
C VAL A 13 -0.26 4.73 -10.35
N CYS A 14 -0.96 4.85 -11.49
CA CYS A 14 -0.59 4.14 -12.70
C CYS A 14 0.20 5.01 -13.70
N LEU A 15 0.13 6.34 -13.59
CA LEU A 15 0.68 7.32 -14.54
C LEU A 15 0.23 7.16 -16.01
N ALA A 16 -0.64 6.19 -16.30
CA ALA A 16 -1.09 5.85 -17.65
C ALA A 16 -2.49 6.39 -17.96
N GLY A 17 -3.34 6.54 -16.95
CA GLY A 17 -4.69 7.09 -17.09
C GLY A 17 -4.77 8.55 -16.66
N ARG A 18 -5.77 9.26 -17.17
CA ARG A 18 -6.20 10.56 -16.63
C ARG A 18 -7.26 10.37 -15.56
N LEU A 19 -7.34 11.29 -14.61
CA LEU A 19 -8.32 11.24 -13.54
C LEU A 19 -9.64 11.88 -14.00
N HIS A 20 -10.74 11.21 -13.69
CA HIS A 20 -12.10 11.69 -13.93
C HIS A 20 -12.81 11.89 -12.59
N ARG A 21 -13.82 12.77 -12.55
CA ARG A 21 -14.64 12.96 -11.34
C ARG A 21 -15.34 11.66 -10.96
N PHE A 22 -15.39 11.36 -9.66
CA PHE A 22 -16.05 10.17 -9.13
C PHE A 22 -17.13 10.49 -8.10
N ARG A 23 -16.76 11.19 -7.02
CA ARG A 23 -17.66 11.58 -5.93
C ARG A 23 -17.26 12.93 -5.36
N GLU A 24 -18.25 13.68 -4.89
CA GLU A 24 -18.07 14.89 -4.10
C GLU A 24 -18.87 14.73 -2.80
N LEU A 25 -18.19 14.78 -1.66
CA LEU A 25 -18.77 14.53 -0.34
C LEU A 25 -18.45 15.72 0.57
N GLY A 26 -19.37 16.67 0.65
CA GLY A 26 -19.11 17.95 1.30
C GLY A 26 -17.93 18.67 0.63
N PRO A 27 -16.87 19.06 1.36
CA PRO A 27 -15.70 19.72 0.77
C PRO A 27 -14.72 18.76 0.08
N GLN A 28 -14.89 17.44 0.27
CA GLN A 28 -13.96 16.44 -0.25
C GLN A 28 -14.32 16.03 -1.68
N ARG A 29 -13.33 16.10 -2.57
CA ARG A 29 -13.45 15.65 -3.96
C ARG A 29 -12.66 14.38 -4.17
N TYR A 30 -13.28 13.41 -4.83
CA TYR A 30 -12.68 12.13 -5.18
C TYR A 30 -12.72 11.92 -6.69
N LEU A 31 -11.61 11.41 -7.21
CA LEU A 31 -11.37 11.20 -8.63
C LEU A 31 -11.08 9.71 -8.88
N ARG A 32 -11.50 9.18 -10.02
CA ARG A 32 -11.28 7.78 -10.43
C ARG A 32 -10.41 7.73 -11.69
N CYS A 33 -9.46 6.81 -11.70
CA CYS A 33 -8.73 6.46 -12.91
C CYS A 33 -9.49 5.35 -13.68
N PRO A 34 -9.80 5.51 -14.97
CA PRO A 34 -10.45 4.45 -15.76
C PRO A 34 -9.49 3.33 -16.18
N VAL A 35 -8.17 3.50 -15.98
CA VAL A 35 -7.14 2.54 -16.42
C VAL A 35 -6.78 1.54 -15.33
N CYS A 36 -6.52 2.00 -14.11
CA CYS A 36 -6.20 1.12 -12.97
C CYS A 36 -7.30 1.08 -11.90
N GLU A 37 -8.41 1.80 -12.12
CA GLU A 37 -9.55 1.89 -11.21
C GLU A 37 -9.26 2.42 -9.81
N ALA A 38 -8.08 2.96 -9.55
CA ALA A 38 -7.80 3.63 -8.27
C ALA A 38 -8.71 4.85 -8.10
N THR A 39 -9.30 4.99 -6.92
CA THR A 39 -9.91 6.25 -6.48
C THR A 39 -8.86 7.04 -5.72
N VAL A 40 -8.76 8.35 -5.96
CA VAL A 40 -7.85 9.24 -5.24
C VAL A 40 -8.59 10.45 -4.71
N MET A 41 -8.20 10.92 -3.54
CA MET A 41 -8.59 12.21 -3.02
C MET A 41 -7.88 13.30 -3.81
N ALA A 42 -8.63 14.31 -4.27
CA ALA A 42 -8.10 15.44 -5.02
C ALA A 42 -7.07 16.20 -4.15
N PRO A 43 -5.98 16.72 -4.72
CA PRO A 43 -4.92 17.40 -3.95
C PRO A 43 -5.43 18.51 -3.03
N GLU A 44 -6.43 19.28 -3.47
CA GLU A 44 -7.03 20.36 -2.69
C GLU A 44 -7.87 19.89 -1.49
N SER A 45 -8.20 18.59 -1.42
CA SER A 45 -8.98 18.00 -0.32
C SER A 45 -8.10 17.30 0.72
N ARG A 46 -6.78 17.23 0.52
CA ARG A 46 -5.85 16.52 1.42
C ARG A 46 -5.47 17.40 2.62
N LEU A 47 -5.13 16.75 3.72
CA LEU A 47 -4.50 17.40 4.86
C LEU A 47 -3.12 17.95 4.47
N ASP A 48 -2.69 19.00 5.15
CA ASP A 48 -1.27 19.37 5.14
C ASP A 48 -0.46 18.39 6.01
N ALA A 49 0.87 18.42 5.86
CA ALA A 49 1.75 17.48 6.53
C ALA A 49 1.71 17.57 8.07
N ALA A 50 1.41 18.76 8.62
CA ALA A 50 1.34 18.95 10.06
C ALA A 50 0.06 18.31 10.63
N ALA A 51 -1.08 18.52 9.96
CA ALA A 51 -2.34 17.89 10.31
C ALA A 51 -2.30 16.37 10.11
N GLU A 52 -1.67 15.88 9.04
CA GLU A 52 -1.50 14.45 8.79
C GLU A 52 -0.71 13.76 9.93
N ARG A 53 0.41 14.35 10.34
CA ARG A 53 1.21 13.85 11.46
C ARG A 53 0.43 13.78 12.77
N GLN A 54 -0.39 14.79 13.07
CA GLN A 54 -1.22 14.78 14.29
C GLN A 54 -2.20 13.62 14.31
N VAL A 55 -2.73 13.20 13.15
CA VAL A 55 -3.59 12.02 13.07
C VAL A 55 -2.78 10.75 13.33
N TYR A 56 -1.60 10.60 12.73
CA TYR A 56 -0.74 9.43 12.96
C TYR A 56 -0.31 9.26 14.42
N GLU A 57 -0.12 10.35 15.15
CA GLU A 57 0.22 10.32 16.59
C GLU A 57 -0.92 9.76 17.47
N LEU A 58 -2.15 9.68 16.94
CA LEU A 58 -3.31 9.08 17.63
C LEU A 58 -3.46 7.57 17.37
N HIS A 59 -2.68 6.99 16.45
CA HIS A 59 -2.77 5.56 16.12
C HIS A 59 -2.17 4.70 17.23
N ASN A 60 -2.98 3.79 17.77
CA ASN A 60 -2.53 2.81 18.75
C ASN A 60 -2.16 1.49 18.06
N ASN A 61 -0.88 1.35 17.70
CA ASN A 61 -0.32 0.14 17.08
C ASN A 61 0.38 -0.75 18.12
N ASP A 62 -0.31 -1.09 19.21
CA ASP A 62 0.26 -1.88 20.30
C ASP A 62 0.67 -3.29 19.80
N PRO A 63 1.97 -3.63 19.77
CA PRO A 63 2.46 -4.93 19.30
C PRO A 63 2.03 -6.11 20.18
N GLU A 64 1.58 -5.84 21.40
CA GLU A 64 1.08 -6.85 22.34
C GLU A 64 -0.44 -7.03 22.25
N ASP A 65 -1.16 -6.19 21.50
CA ASP A 65 -2.61 -6.34 21.30
C ASP A 65 -2.92 -7.60 20.44
N PRO A 66 -3.65 -8.61 20.98
CA PRO A 66 -3.94 -9.84 20.24
C PRO A 66 -4.84 -9.63 19.02
N GLY A 67 -5.70 -8.60 19.03
CA GLY A 67 -6.53 -8.21 17.92
C GLY A 67 -5.71 -7.62 16.77
N TYR A 68 -4.76 -6.75 17.07
CA TYR A 68 -3.85 -6.16 16.10
C TYR A 68 -2.92 -7.20 15.49
N ARG A 69 -2.34 -8.09 16.31
CA ARG A 69 -1.54 -9.22 15.81
C ARG A 69 -2.34 -10.14 14.90
N ARG A 70 -3.61 -10.43 15.23
CA ARG A 70 -4.51 -11.21 14.36
C ARG A 70 -4.83 -10.48 13.06
N PHE A 71 -4.96 -9.16 13.09
CA PHE A 71 -5.12 -8.34 11.89
C PHE A 71 -3.89 -8.47 10.97
N LEU A 72 -2.69 -8.27 11.51
CA LEU A 72 -1.42 -8.40 10.78
C LEU A 72 -1.16 -9.83 10.28
N ALA A 73 -1.60 -10.85 11.02
CA ALA A 73 -1.49 -12.25 10.63
C ALA A 73 -2.19 -12.56 9.30
N ARG A 74 -3.21 -11.77 8.91
CA ARG A 74 -3.87 -11.91 7.60
C ARG A 74 -2.89 -11.79 6.44
N LEU A 75 -1.88 -10.93 6.56
CA LEU A 75 -0.80 -10.82 5.59
C LEU A 75 0.37 -11.74 5.92
N ALA A 76 0.78 -11.81 7.20
CA ALA A 76 1.98 -12.55 7.59
C ALA A 76 1.87 -14.04 7.26
N GLU A 77 0.77 -14.70 7.58
CA GLU A 77 0.58 -16.14 7.35
C GLU A 77 0.71 -16.56 5.87
N PRO A 78 -0.03 -15.97 4.91
CA PRO A 78 0.13 -16.36 3.52
C PRO A 78 1.49 -15.93 2.96
N LEU A 79 2.06 -14.81 3.41
CA LEU A 79 3.38 -14.40 2.93
C LEU A 79 4.47 -15.39 3.37
N THR A 80 4.56 -15.73 4.65
CA THR A 80 5.61 -16.63 5.17
C THR A 80 5.57 -18.02 4.55
N ALA A 81 4.37 -18.52 4.19
CA ALA A 81 4.22 -19.78 3.45
C ALA A 81 4.90 -19.80 2.07
N ARG A 82 5.29 -18.63 1.53
CA ARG A 82 5.97 -18.48 0.23
C ARG A 82 7.47 -18.19 0.35
N LEU A 83 7.97 -17.97 1.56
CA LEU A 83 9.34 -17.54 1.81
C LEU A 83 10.23 -18.72 2.19
N ALA A 84 11.50 -18.65 1.79
CA ALA A 84 12.50 -19.58 2.27
C ALA A 84 12.85 -19.25 3.74
N PRO A 85 13.16 -20.24 4.60
CA PRO A 85 13.62 -19.98 5.96
C PRO A 85 14.83 -19.03 5.98
N GLY A 86 14.84 -18.09 6.93
CA GLY A 86 15.93 -17.11 7.07
C GLY A 86 15.95 -16.00 5.99
N SER A 87 14.91 -15.89 5.15
CA SER A 87 14.78 -14.80 4.17
C SER A 87 14.87 -13.42 4.85
N GLN A 88 15.43 -12.45 4.12
CA GLN A 88 15.61 -11.08 4.59
C GLN A 88 14.47 -10.18 4.09
N GLY A 89 13.81 -9.51 5.02
CA GLY A 89 12.65 -8.67 4.78
C GLY A 89 12.86 -7.20 5.12
N LEU A 90 12.04 -6.34 4.50
CA LEU A 90 11.85 -4.95 4.90
C LEU A 90 10.40 -4.73 5.30
N ASP A 91 10.16 -4.11 6.45
CA ASP A 91 8.86 -3.55 6.80
C ASP A 91 8.82 -2.07 6.41
N PHE A 92 8.17 -1.77 5.29
CA PHE A 92 8.11 -0.44 4.69
C PHE A 92 6.87 0.32 5.18
N GLY A 93 7.08 1.45 5.82
CA GLY A 93 6.05 2.22 6.53
C GLY A 93 5.66 1.56 7.86
N CYS A 94 6.65 1.08 8.62
CA CYS A 94 6.40 0.28 9.82
C CYS A 94 5.78 1.06 11.00
N GLY A 95 5.71 2.40 10.92
CA GLY A 95 5.20 3.25 11.98
C GLY A 95 6.04 3.18 13.28
N PRO A 96 5.50 3.67 14.41
CA PRO A 96 6.21 3.74 15.70
C PRO A 96 6.31 2.39 16.44
N GLY A 97 5.46 1.42 16.07
CA GLY A 97 5.33 0.12 16.73
C GLY A 97 5.36 -1.01 15.70
N PRO A 98 6.54 -1.49 15.28
CA PRO A 98 6.71 -2.43 14.16
C PRO A 98 6.33 -3.87 14.57
N ALA A 99 5.05 -4.08 14.92
CA ALA A 99 4.52 -5.36 15.39
C ALA A 99 4.68 -6.48 14.35
N LEU A 100 4.47 -6.16 13.07
CA LEU A 100 4.60 -7.12 11.98
C LEU A 100 6.04 -7.62 11.84
N ALA A 101 7.02 -6.71 11.86
CA ALA A 101 8.43 -7.09 11.85
C ALA A 101 8.77 -8.03 13.02
N ARG A 102 8.33 -7.74 14.25
CA ARG A 102 8.54 -8.60 15.42
C ARG A 102 7.89 -9.98 15.27
N MET A 103 6.70 -10.04 14.67
CA MET A 103 6.02 -11.31 14.36
C MET A 103 6.82 -12.14 13.36
N LEU A 104 7.40 -11.50 12.33
CA LEU A 104 8.21 -12.17 11.31
C LEU A 104 9.59 -12.58 11.84
N GLU A 105 10.22 -11.77 12.68
CA GLU A 105 11.45 -12.15 13.40
C GLU A 105 11.23 -13.39 14.28
N ALA A 106 10.12 -13.44 15.02
CA ALA A 106 9.74 -14.61 15.82
C ALA A 106 9.47 -15.85 14.95
N ALA A 107 9.12 -15.68 13.68
CA ALA A 107 8.95 -16.76 12.71
C ALA A 107 10.28 -17.16 12.00
N GLY A 108 11.42 -16.58 12.39
CA GLY A 108 12.74 -16.94 11.89
C GLY A 108 13.23 -16.14 10.68
N PHE A 109 12.61 -15.00 10.37
CA PHE A 109 13.06 -14.08 9.33
C PHE A 109 13.97 -12.98 9.90
N THR A 110 14.77 -12.36 9.04
CA THR A 110 15.52 -11.15 9.42
C THR A 110 14.79 -9.92 8.89
N MET A 111 14.52 -8.92 9.72
CA MET A 111 13.77 -7.73 9.32
C MET A 111 14.64 -6.46 9.37
N ARG A 112 14.47 -5.60 8.37
CA ARG A 112 14.80 -4.18 8.44
C ARG A 112 13.51 -3.37 8.55
N LEU A 113 13.63 -2.19 9.13
CA LEU A 113 12.52 -1.26 9.32
C LEU A 113 12.77 0.00 8.51
N TYR A 114 11.73 0.54 7.91
CA TYR A 114 11.77 1.87 7.32
C TYR A 114 10.44 2.58 7.51
N ASP A 115 10.51 3.81 8.00
CA ASP A 115 9.39 4.73 8.06
C ASP A 115 9.94 6.17 8.03
N PRO A 116 9.41 7.08 7.18
CA PRO A 116 9.97 8.43 7.05
C PRO A 116 9.92 9.27 8.34
N PHE A 117 9.01 8.96 9.26
CA PHE A 117 8.84 9.70 10.51
C PHE A 117 9.43 8.97 11.72
N PHE A 118 9.25 7.66 11.79
CA PHE A 118 9.58 6.87 12.99
C PHE A 118 10.87 6.05 12.85
N HIS A 119 11.23 5.63 11.63
CA HIS A 119 12.42 4.82 11.35
C HIS A 119 13.11 5.28 10.05
N PRO A 120 13.66 6.51 9.99
CA PRO A 120 14.19 7.10 8.75
C PRO A 120 15.58 6.54 8.37
N ASP A 121 15.73 5.22 8.39
CA ASP A 121 16.98 4.53 8.06
C ASP A 121 17.21 4.53 6.54
N ALA A 122 18.12 5.39 6.09
CA ALA A 122 18.48 5.48 4.68
C ALA A 122 19.20 4.21 4.18
N ASP A 123 19.90 3.48 5.05
CA ASP A 123 20.61 2.25 4.69
C ASP A 123 19.63 1.11 4.38
N ALA A 124 18.43 1.15 4.98
CA ALA A 124 17.35 0.24 4.63
C ALA A 124 16.88 0.41 3.17
N LEU A 125 17.05 1.61 2.59
CA LEU A 125 16.72 1.89 1.19
C LEU A 125 17.90 1.68 0.21
N ALA A 126 19.08 1.32 0.73
CA ALA A 126 20.28 1.06 -0.08
C ALA A 126 20.52 -0.44 -0.33
N GLN A 127 19.65 -1.32 0.20
CA GLN A 127 19.76 -2.77 0.13
C GLN A 127 18.63 -3.40 -0.69
N THR A 128 18.71 -4.70 -0.95
CA THR A 128 17.64 -5.47 -1.59
C THR A 128 17.20 -6.63 -0.72
N TYR A 129 15.93 -7.00 -0.83
CA TYR A 129 15.25 -7.92 0.08
C TYR A 129 14.61 -9.09 -0.66
N ASP A 130 14.53 -10.23 0.03
CA ASP A 130 13.80 -11.40 -0.44
C ASP A 130 12.29 -11.16 -0.35
N PHE A 131 11.86 -10.29 0.58
CA PHE A 131 10.49 -9.81 0.64
C PHE A 131 10.36 -8.41 1.25
N ILE A 132 9.24 -7.74 1.00
CA ILE A 132 8.89 -6.45 1.59
C ILE A 132 7.44 -6.52 2.06
N THR A 133 7.15 -6.04 3.26
CA THR A 133 5.80 -5.81 3.78
C THR A 133 5.46 -4.32 3.75
N CYS A 134 4.19 -4.02 3.47
CA CYS A 134 3.66 -2.67 3.39
C CYS A 134 2.18 -2.71 3.82
N THR A 135 1.93 -2.60 5.13
CA THR A 135 0.61 -2.77 5.74
C THR A 135 0.07 -1.46 6.27
N GLU A 136 -1.11 -1.05 5.81
CA GLU A 136 -1.74 0.23 6.14
C GLU A 136 -0.82 1.44 5.85
N VAL A 137 -0.34 1.50 4.60
CA VAL A 137 0.68 2.48 4.15
C VAL A 137 0.30 3.03 2.78
N VAL A 138 -0.03 2.16 1.83
CA VAL A 138 -0.19 2.52 0.41
C VAL A 138 -1.32 3.52 0.18
N GLU A 139 -2.34 3.52 1.03
CA GLU A 139 -3.51 4.41 1.04
C GLU A 139 -3.17 5.86 1.41
N HIS A 140 -2.06 6.07 2.11
CA HIS A 140 -1.58 7.38 2.54
C HIS A 140 -0.62 8.03 1.51
N LEU A 141 -0.18 7.26 0.51
CA LEU A 141 0.86 7.71 -0.40
C LEU A 141 0.37 8.80 -1.37
N HIS A 142 0.99 9.98 -1.29
CA HIS A 142 0.75 11.07 -2.24
C HIS A 142 1.30 10.79 -3.65
N GLN A 143 2.35 9.98 -3.76
CA GLN A 143 3.02 9.64 -5.02
C GLN A 143 3.23 8.11 -5.16
N PRO A 144 2.15 7.30 -5.23
CA PRO A 144 2.27 5.83 -5.17
C PRO A 144 3.14 5.24 -6.29
N ALA A 145 3.07 5.77 -7.52
CA ALA A 145 3.88 5.26 -8.63
C ALA A 145 5.38 5.29 -8.33
N GLN A 146 5.87 6.33 -7.66
CA GLN A 146 7.29 6.46 -7.29
C GLN A 146 7.66 5.47 -6.19
N VAL A 147 6.77 5.25 -5.23
CA VAL A 147 6.96 4.28 -4.15
C VAL A 147 6.96 2.86 -4.71
N PHE A 148 5.99 2.46 -5.53
CA PHE A 148 6.00 1.14 -6.16
C PHE A 148 7.25 0.92 -7.03
N ALA A 149 7.72 1.94 -7.76
CA ALA A 149 8.99 1.85 -8.50
C ALA A 149 10.22 1.76 -7.58
N ARG A 150 10.15 2.28 -6.34
CA ARG A 150 11.18 2.05 -5.32
C ARG A 150 11.10 0.64 -4.77
N LEU A 151 9.91 0.16 -4.39
CA LEU A 151 9.70 -1.20 -3.91
C LEU A 151 10.18 -2.24 -4.93
N ASP A 152 9.92 -2.02 -6.23
CA ASP A 152 10.46 -2.89 -7.29
C ASP A 152 11.99 -2.96 -7.27
N ARG A 153 12.68 -1.83 -7.11
CA ARG A 153 14.15 -1.79 -7.05
C ARG A 153 14.70 -2.47 -5.80
N LEU A 154 13.99 -2.37 -4.68
CA LEU A 154 14.37 -2.99 -3.41
C LEU A 154 14.11 -4.51 -3.41
N LEU A 155 13.25 -5.04 -4.28
CA LEU A 155 13.04 -6.48 -4.39
C LEU A 155 14.13 -7.16 -5.21
N LYS A 156 14.71 -8.23 -4.63
CA LYS A 156 15.52 -9.19 -5.39
C LYS A 156 14.64 -9.89 -6.45
N PRO A 157 15.23 -10.36 -7.56
CA PRO A 157 14.53 -11.25 -8.49
C PRO A 157 13.93 -12.45 -7.75
N GLY A 158 12.65 -12.76 -8.01
CA GLY A 158 11.92 -13.81 -7.32
C GLY A 158 11.31 -13.43 -5.97
N GLY A 159 11.61 -12.22 -5.47
CA GLY A 159 11.15 -11.73 -4.17
C GLY A 159 9.68 -11.33 -4.13
N TRP A 160 9.16 -11.17 -2.92
CA TRP A 160 7.74 -10.93 -2.65
C TRP A 160 7.44 -9.56 -2.07
N LEU A 161 6.43 -8.87 -2.60
CA LEU A 161 5.82 -7.70 -1.97
C LEU A 161 4.46 -8.09 -1.39
N GLY A 162 4.32 -8.00 -0.08
CA GLY A 162 3.04 -8.09 0.60
C GLY A 162 2.47 -6.70 0.88
N VAL A 163 1.28 -6.42 0.35
CA VAL A 163 0.51 -5.21 0.67
C VAL A 163 -0.77 -5.59 1.38
N MET A 164 -1.09 -4.90 2.48
CA MET A 164 -2.40 -4.97 3.13
C MET A 164 -2.99 -3.56 3.22
N THR A 165 -4.19 -3.39 2.66
CA THR A 165 -4.97 -2.14 2.67
C THR A 165 -6.42 -2.52 2.36
N CYS A 166 -7.41 -1.79 2.88
CA CYS A 166 -8.81 -2.15 2.62
C CYS A 166 -9.19 -1.88 1.16
N PHE A 167 -9.61 -2.93 0.43
CA PHE A 167 -9.93 -2.79 -0.98
C PHE A 167 -11.32 -2.15 -1.14
N GLN A 168 -11.40 -1.16 -2.03
CA GLN A 168 -12.67 -0.65 -2.51
C GLN A 168 -13.29 -1.69 -3.46
N THR A 169 -14.41 -2.30 -3.08
CA THR A 169 -15.09 -3.32 -3.90
C THR A 169 -16.37 -2.82 -4.54
N ASP A 170 -16.96 -1.75 -4.00
CA ASP A 170 -18.29 -1.28 -4.37
C ASP A 170 -18.34 0.26 -4.35
N ASP A 171 -18.75 0.85 -5.47
CA ASP A 171 -18.84 2.31 -5.63
C ASP A 171 -20.07 2.90 -4.95
N ASP A 172 -21.13 2.11 -4.74
CA ASP A 172 -22.35 2.58 -4.08
C ASP A 172 -22.16 2.72 -2.56
N ARG A 173 -21.17 2.00 -2.02
CA ARG A 173 -20.82 2.04 -0.59
C ARG A 173 -19.80 3.12 -0.25
N PHE A 174 -19.16 3.74 -1.24
CA PHE A 174 -18.01 4.63 -1.04
C PHE A 174 -18.32 5.78 -0.06
N ASP A 175 -19.49 6.40 -0.21
CA ASP A 175 -19.91 7.58 0.55
C ASP A 175 -19.99 7.31 2.07
N HIS A 176 -20.39 6.09 2.44
CA HIS A 176 -20.57 5.69 3.84
C HIS A 176 -19.46 4.77 4.35
N TRP A 177 -18.52 4.36 3.51
CA TRP A 177 -17.44 3.45 3.84
C TRP A 177 -16.52 4.04 4.92
N HIS A 178 -16.28 3.29 5.99
CA HIS A 178 -15.48 3.73 7.13
C HIS A 178 -14.03 4.05 6.74
N TYR A 179 -13.44 3.27 5.84
CA TYR A 179 -12.04 3.42 5.43
C TYR A 179 -11.77 4.75 4.73
N ARG A 180 -12.79 5.36 4.10
CA ARG A 180 -12.70 6.70 3.49
C ARG A 180 -12.86 7.85 4.51
N ARG A 181 -13.36 7.56 5.71
CA ARG A 181 -13.57 8.60 6.74
C ARG A 181 -12.27 9.01 7.42
N ASP A 182 -11.23 8.18 7.33
CA ASP A 182 -9.90 8.60 7.73
C ASP A 182 -9.39 9.67 6.74
N PRO A 183 -9.10 10.91 7.21
CA PRO A 183 -8.69 11.99 6.34
C PRO A 183 -7.26 11.83 5.79
N THR A 184 -6.48 10.89 6.33
CA THR A 184 -5.14 10.55 5.82
C THR A 184 -5.20 9.54 4.66
N HIS A 185 -6.35 8.88 4.44
CA HIS A 185 -6.53 7.93 3.34
C HIS A 185 -6.82 8.71 2.06
N VAL A 186 -5.81 8.85 1.20
CA VAL A 186 -5.86 9.64 -0.02
C VAL A 186 -5.90 8.80 -1.30
N VAL A 187 -5.66 7.49 -1.21
CA VAL A 187 -5.75 6.54 -2.32
C VAL A 187 -6.52 5.30 -1.88
N PHE A 188 -7.53 4.92 -2.66
CA PHE A 188 -8.33 3.73 -2.43
C PHE A 188 -8.12 2.75 -3.56
N TYR A 189 -7.51 1.62 -3.23
CA TYR A 189 -7.11 0.59 -4.17
C TYR A 189 -8.24 -0.41 -4.40
N ARG A 190 -8.27 -0.96 -5.61
CA ARG A 190 -9.05 -2.14 -5.95
C ARG A 190 -8.12 -3.29 -6.26
N GLU A 191 -8.66 -4.50 -6.26
CA GLU A 191 -7.93 -5.65 -6.82
C GLU A 191 -7.49 -5.38 -8.27
N ALA A 192 -8.34 -4.76 -9.08
CA ALA A 192 -8.00 -4.31 -10.44
C ALA A 192 -6.79 -3.35 -10.48
N THR A 193 -6.63 -2.51 -9.45
CA THR A 193 -5.48 -1.62 -9.31
C THR A 193 -4.19 -2.39 -9.09
N PHE A 194 -4.21 -3.37 -8.18
CA PHE A 194 -3.05 -4.24 -7.94
C PHE A 194 -2.76 -5.13 -9.15
N ALA A 195 -3.78 -5.63 -9.85
CA ALA A 195 -3.60 -6.41 -11.08
C ALA A 195 -2.93 -5.57 -12.17
N TRP A 196 -3.29 -4.28 -12.26
CA TRP A 196 -2.64 -3.34 -13.17
C TRP A 196 -1.17 -3.09 -12.79
N LEU A 197 -0.89 -2.83 -11.51
CA LEU A 197 0.47 -2.63 -11.02
C LEU A 197 1.34 -3.86 -11.27
N ALA A 198 0.83 -5.05 -10.95
CA ALA A 198 1.53 -6.31 -11.19
C ALA A 198 1.90 -6.48 -12.67
N ARG A 199 0.95 -6.26 -13.60
CA ARG A 199 1.24 -6.28 -15.04
C ARG A 199 2.30 -5.26 -15.45
N ARG A 200 2.25 -4.03 -14.91
CA ARG A 200 3.23 -2.98 -15.22
C ARG A 200 4.65 -3.38 -14.86
N PHE A 201 4.84 -4.03 -13.71
CA PHE A 201 6.15 -4.44 -13.22
C PHE A 201 6.54 -5.89 -13.63
N GLY A 202 5.67 -6.58 -14.38
CA GLY A 202 5.87 -7.98 -14.73
C GLY A 202 5.76 -8.94 -13.54
N TRP A 203 5.12 -8.52 -12.45
CA TRP A 203 4.90 -9.34 -11.26
C TRP A 203 3.70 -10.28 -11.43
N ALA A 204 3.72 -11.40 -10.72
CA ALA A 204 2.53 -12.22 -10.49
C ALA A 204 1.74 -11.65 -9.30
N LEU A 205 0.41 -11.59 -9.38
CA LEU A 205 -0.46 -11.15 -8.28
C LEU A 205 -1.26 -12.34 -7.72
N GLU A 206 -1.36 -12.38 -6.40
CA GLU A 206 -2.25 -13.27 -5.65
C GLU A 206 -3.00 -12.46 -4.59
N VAL A 207 -4.30 -12.75 -4.40
CA VAL A 207 -5.14 -12.15 -3.36
C VAL A 207 -5.62 -13.27 -2.42
N PRO A 208 -4.76 -13.77 -1.52
CA PRO A 208 -5.06 -14.98 -0.73
C PRO A 208 -6.12 -14.76 0.34
N ARG A 209 -6.35 -13.50 0.75
CA ARG A 209 -7.37 -13.09 1.71
C ARG A 209 -7.93 -11.75 1.27
N LYS A 210 -9.11 -11.40 1.79
CA LYS A 210 -9.65 -10.04 1.68
C LYS A 210 -8.57 -9.02 2.08
N ASP A 211 -8.44 -7.91 1.35
CA ASP A 211 -7.56 -6.77 1.65
C ASP A 211 -6.04 -7.08 1.59
N VAL A 212 -5.63 -8.26 1.10
CA VAL A 212 -4.22 -8.66 1.04
C VAL A 212 -3.83 -8.94 -0.41
N ALA A 213 -2.85 -8.20 -0.94
CA ALA A 213 -2.22 -8.46 -2.22
C ALA A 213 -0.78 -8.94 -2.01
N LEU A 214 -0.48 -10.15 -2.48
CA LEU A 214 0.89 -10.67 -2.57
C LEU A 214 1.34 -10.59 -4.03
N MET A 215 2.43 -9.88 -4.29
CA MET A 215 2.98 -9.71 -5.63
C MET A 215 4.39 -10.28 -5.68
N ARG A 216 4.66 -11.14 -6.66
CA ARG A 216 5.97 -11.77 -6.83
C ARG A 216 6.71 -11.19 -8.01
N LYS A 217 7.91 -10.65 -7.76
CA LYS A 217 8.82 -10.23 -8.82
C LYS A 217 9.32 -11.47 -9.58
N PRO A 218 9.40 -11.44 -10.92
CA PRO A 218 9.90 -12.57 -11.68
C PRO A 218 11.31 -12.95 -11.19
N GLY A 219 11.54 -14.25 -11.06
CA GLY A 219 12.88 -14.79 -10.79
C GLY A 219 13.80 -14.60 -11.97
N PRO A 220 15.11 -14.87 -11.80
CA PRO A 220 15.97 -15.11 -12.96
C PRO A 220 15.32 -16.24 -13.76
N GLY A 221 15.01 -15.99 -15.03
CA GLY A 221 14.58 -17.06 -15.92
C GLY A 221 15.64 -18.16 -15.86
N LEU A 222 15.22 -19.41 -15.69
CA LEU A 222 16.09 -20.55 -15.96
C LEU A 222 16.34 -20.52 -17.47
N GLY A 223 17.42 -19.86 -17.87
CA GLY A 223 17.98 -19.94 -19.22
C GLY A 223 18.54 -21.33 -19.48
#